data_AF-A0A150V8E7-F1
#
_entry.id   AF-A0A150V8E7-F1
#
_cell.length_a   1.000
_cell.length_b   1.000
_cell.length_c   1.000
_cell.angle_alpha   90.00
_cell.angle_beta   90.00
_cell.angle_gamma   90.00
#
_symmetry.space_group_name_H-M   'P 1'
#
loop_
_entity.id
_entity.type
_entity.pdbx_description
1 polymer ?
#
loop_
_entity_poly.entity_id
_entity_poly.type
_entity_poly.pdbx_seq_one_letter_code
_entity_poly.pdbx_strand_id
1 'polypeptide(L)'
;MEALNRYFKHGNLSFKAFRIADLPAGTEPAAGMMICNDRRWPEAWRCLGLQGVELVLCGYNTAGFASHLWGSNKSQDQEEAEQTAIFHHKLVMQSNSYMNATFAVCAARAGMDDGLYHLIGGSCIVGREGDVLAEAKTVEDEIVIADCDLDLCKQGKSRTFDFSRHHRVEHYQRIVEQTGVITPPRLKERQRPGSDTETSGDFCSSGSVASVPPCQYPEQIRKIRILLRNPNATTSMTDNCVKTIQPTLPPDVEVIGFTAPHPAPSAIEGNFDNICSAAAAARAILPMQHRDHIDAILVACYSDHALIRMLREEFNVPVIGIMEASLFATRTLSGRFGIIATSYRSKVLQEEALRHYGMESFCAGVESCNVAVLGLERKPGEQVLALMGEIGKTLAAQGARRC
;
A
#
# COMPACT_ATOMS: atom_id res chain seq x y z
N MET A 1 -0.62 34.01 2.12
CA MET A 1 -1.80 33.50 1.38
C MET A 1 -2.84 34.58 1.03
N GLU A 2 -2.85 35.76 1.66
CA GLU A 2 -3.91 36.77 1.43
C GLU A 2 -3.84 37.55 0.10
N ALA A 3 -2.68 37.66 -0.56
CA ALA A 3 -2.56 38.54 -1.74
C ALA A 3 -3.15 37.96 -3.04
N LEU A 4 -2.87 36.68 -3.39
CA LEU A 4 -3.38 36.08 -4.64
C LEU A 4 -4.89 35.82 -4.62
N ASN A 5 -5.43 35.41 -3.46
CA ASN A 5 -6.86 35.14 -3.28
C ASN A 5 -7.73 36.41 -3.46
N ARG A 6 -7.12 37.59 -3.49
CA ARG A 6 -7.80 38.86 -3.73
C ARG A 6 -8.11 39.11 -5.21
N TYR A 7 -7.28 38.59 -6.12
CA TYR A 7 -7.38 38.86 -7.56
C TYR A 7 -7.81 37.65 -8.39
N PHE A 8 -7.50 36.43 -7.93
CA PHE A 8 -7.78 35.21 -8.66
C PHE A 8 -8.75 34.30 -7.89
N LYS A 9 -9.63 33.64 -8.64
CA LYS A 9 -10.39 32.49 -8.15
C LYS A 9 -9.57 31.22 -8.35
N HIS A 10 -9.91 30.19 -7.59
CA HIS A 10 -9.40 28.84 -7.87
C HIS A 10 -9.76 28.43 -9.30
N GLY A 11 -8.81 27.83 -10.01
CA GLY A 11 -9.03 27.32 -11.35
C GLY A 11 -10.06 26.17 -11.36
N ASN A 12 -10.72 25.98 -12.49
CA ASN A 12 -11.79 24.98 -12.68
C ASN A 12 -11.46 23.92 -13.75
N LEU A 13 -10.24 23.89 -14.27
CA LEU A 13 -9.84 22.99 -15.36
C LEU A 13 -9.16 21.69 -14.89
N SER A 14 -8.76 21.62 -13.61
CA SER A 14 -7.89 20.57 -13.05
C SER A 14 -6.55 20.44 -13.82
N PHE A 15 -5.66 19.56 -13.37
CA PHE A 15 -4.40 19.27 -14.09
C PHE A 15 -4.68 18.31 -15.24
N LYS A 16 -4.74 18.82 -16.47
CA LYS A 16 -5.04 18.04 -17.69
C LYS A 16 -3.82 17.99 -18.60
N ALA A 17 -3.47 16.80 -19.04
CA ALA A 17 -2.50 16.62 -20.12
C ALA A 17 -3.18 16.84 -21.48
N PHE A 18 -2.41 17.31 -22.46
CA PHE A 18 -2.85 17.55 -23.83
C PHE A 18 -1.77 17.10 -24.81
N ARG A 19 -2.14 16.88 -26.08
CA ARG A 19 -1.20 16.53 -27.14
C ARG A 19 -0.67 17.80 -27.79
N ILE A 20 0.65 17.89 -27.99
CA ILE A 20 1.25 18.93 -28.82
C ILE A 20 1.15 18.45 -30.27
N ALA A 21 0.33 19.14 -31.08
CA ALA A 21 0.14 18.84 -32.50
C ALA A 21 1.20 19.53 -33.37
N ASP A 22 1.23 19.15 -34.66
CA ASP A 22 1.97 19.83 -35.73
C ASP A 22 3.50 19.94 -35.53
N LEU A 23 4.09 18.99 -34.80
CA LEU A 23 5.55 18.90 -34.71
C LEU A 23 6.16 18.38 -36.03
N PRO A 24 7.36 18.85 -36.43
CA PRO A 24 7.99 18.50 -37.72
C PRO A 24 8.17 17.00 -37.99
N ALA A 25 8.22 16.18 -36.93
CA ALA A 25 8.37 14.72 -37.01
C ALA A 25 7.04 13.95 -37.04
N GLY A 26 5.89 14.63 -37.05
CA GLY A 26 4.57 14.00 -36.95
C GLY A 26 4.31 13.33 -35.60
N THR A 27 5.10 13.65 -34.58
CA THR A 27 4.92 13.17 -33.21
C THR A 27 3.91 14.02 -32.47
N GLU A 28 3.19 13.41 -31.53
CA GLU A 28 2.19 14.09 -30.69
C GLU A 28 2.50 13.84 -29.21
N PRO A 29 3.56 14.43 -28.63
CA PRO A 29 3.91 14.17 -27.25
C PRO A 29 2.83 14.67 -26.29
N ALA A 30 2.67 13.97 -25.18
CA ALA A 30 1.76 14.38 -24.11
C ALA A 30 2.43 15.44 -23.23
N ALA A 31 1.85 16.63 -23.16
CA ALA A 31 2.31 17.73 -22.34
C ALA A 31 1.32 18.10 -21.24
N GLY A 32 1.81 18.70 -20.16
CA GLY A 32 1.00 19.22 -19.07
C GLY A 32 1.52 20.56 -18.59
N MET A 33 0.65 21.37 -17.98
CA MET A 33 1.01 22.67 -17.44
C MET A 33 0.74 22.76 -15.95
N MET A 34 1.63 23.47 -15.26
CA MET A 34 1.52 23.85 -13.84
C MET A 34 1.85 25.32 -13.67
N ILE A 35 1.29 25.95 -12.64
CA ILE A 35 1.48 27.38 -12.38
C ILE A 35 2.13 27.57 -11.02
N CYS A 36 3.35 28.11 -11.05
CA CYS A 36 4.09 28.55 -9.89
C CYS A 36 4.13 27.52 -8.75
N ASN A 37 3.31 27.71 -7.71
CA ASN A 37 3.35 26.92 -6.48
C ASN A 37 2.89 25.48 -6.67
N ASP A 38 2.13 25.18 -7.73
CA ASP A 38 1.69 23.83 -8.08
C ASP A 38 2.88 22.85 -8.11
N ARG A 39 4.04 23.31 -8.59
CA ARG A 39 5.26 22.50 -8.71
C ARG A 39 5.73 21.89 -7.38
N ARG A 40 5.35 22.47 -6.23
CA ARG A 40 5.77 21.99 -4.91
C ARG A 40 4.96 20.77 -4.45
N TRP A 41 3.79 20.55 -5.04
CA TRP A 41 2.83 19.54 -4.62
C TRP A 41 2.95 18.31 -5.51
N PRO A 42 3.42 17.16 -4.99
CA PRO A 42 3.54 15.94 -5.79
C PRO A 42 2.21 15.47 -6.39
N GLU A 43 1.08 15.87 -5.81
CA GLU A 43 -0.27 15.59 -6.30
C GLU A 43 -0.52 16.19 -7.68
N ALA A 44 -0.06 17.43 -7.93
CA ALA A 44 -0.22 18.09 -9.23
C ALA A 44 0.54 17.33 -10.33
N TRP A 45 1.78 16.95 -10.03
CA TRP A 45 2.61 16.13 -10.90
C TRP A 45 2.02 14.75 -11.15
N ARG A 46 1.56 14.07 -10.09
CA ARG A 46 0.98 12.74 -10.19
C ARG A 46 -0.31 12.74 -11.02
N CYS A 47 -1.13 13.79 -10.91
CA CYS A 47 -2.32 13.96 -11.76
C CYS A 47 -1.96 13.97 -13.25
N LEU A 48 -0.89 14.68 -13.64
CA LEU A 48 -0.40 14.69 -15.03
C LEU A 48 0.30 13.36 -15.39
N GLY A 49 1.08 12.78 -14.48
CA GLY A 49 1.75 11.50 -14.65
C GLY A 49 0.78 10.37 -14.99
N LEU A 50 -0.35 10.29 -14.27
CA LEU A 50 -1.40 9.30 -14.52
C LEU A 50 -2.08 9.44 -15.90
N GLN A 51 -1.93 10.60 -16.56
CA GLN A 51 -2.37 10.84 -17.93
C GLN A 51 -1.26 10.57 -18.97
N GLY A 52 -0.11 10.06 -18.52
CA GLY A 52 1.01 9.69 -19.39
C GLY A 52 1.87 10.86 -19.86
N VAL A 53 1.87 12.01 -19.16
CA VAL A 53 2.64 13.20 -19.53
C VAL A 53 4.14 12.90 -19.77
N GLU A 54 4.70 13.41 -20.86
CA GLU A 54 6.11 13.28 -21.25
C GLU A 54 6.87 14.59 -21.05
N LEU A 55 6.16 15.72 -21.07
CA LEU A 55 6.71 17.06 -20.86
C LEU A 55 5.82 17.89 -19.94
N VAL A 56 6.38 18.41 -18.85
CA VAL A 56 5.69 19.32 -17.94
C VAL A 56 6.24 20.74 -18.07
N LEU A 57 5.37 21.72 -18.26
CA LEU A 57 5.73 23.14 -18.38
C LEU A 57 5.27 23.90 -17.13
N CYS A 58 6.18 24.60 -16.47
CA CYS A 58 5.88 25.36 -15.26
C CYS A 58 6.51 26.76 -15.28
N GLY A 59 5.70 27.80 -15.46
CA GLY A 59 6.11 29.18 -15.19
C GLY A 59 5.97 29.51 -13.70
N TYR A 60 6.92 30.25 -13.11
CA TYR A 60 6.83 30.62 -11.69
C TYR A 60 7.42 31.98 -11.35
N ASN A 61 6.83 32.60 -10.32
CA ASN A 61 7.35 33.81 -9.66
C ASN A 61 7.46 33.46 -8.17
N THR A 62 8.67 33.36 -7.63
CA THR A 62 8.87 32.96 -6.23
C THR A 62 9.78 33.94 -5.55
N ALA A 63 9.30 34.55 -4.47
CA ALA A 63 10.11 35.46 -3.68
C ALA A 63 11.28 34.69 -3.04
N GLY A 64 12.51 35.21 -3.21
CA GLY A 64 13.72 34.66 -2.59
C GLY A 64 13.79 34.97 -1.10
N PHE A 65 13.24 36.11 -0.70
CA PHE A 65 13.11 36.49 0.69
C PHE A 65 11.80 37.22 0.92
N ALA A 66 10.95 36.65 1.78
CA ALA A 66 9.62 37.17 2.04
C ALA A 66 9.28 37.13 3.54
N SER A 67 10.14 37.76 4.35
CA SER A 67 10.01 37.83 5.82
C SER A 67 8.69 38.44 6.30
N HIS A 68 8.01 39.20 5.42
CA HIS A 68 6.69 39.80 5.67
C HIS A 68 5.52 38.84 5.42
N LEU A 69 5.74 37.67 4.80
CA LEU A 69 4.70 36.67 4.57
C LEU A 69 4.50 35.76 5.78
N TRP A 70 3.26 35.30 5.96
CA TRP A 70 2.89 34.33 7.00
C TRP A 70 3.73 33.05 6.87
N GLY A 71 4.38 32.64 7.97
CA GLY A 71 5.15 31.39 8.07
C GLY A 71 6.64 31.55 7.77
N SER A 72 7.08 32.74 7.39
CA SER A 72 8.50 33.04 7.16
C SER A 72 9.26 33.25 8.47
N ASN A 73 10.51 32.80 8.52
CA ASN A 73 11.41 33.10 9.62
C ASN A 73 11.89 34.56 9.49
N LYS A 74 11.47 35.42 10.43
CA LYS A 74 11.80 36.85 10.41
C LYS A 74 13.28 37.15 10.70
N SER A 75 14.02 36.20 11.27
CA SER A 75 15.43 36.36 11.61
C SER A 75 16.39 35.68 10.64
N GLN A 76 15.89 35.16 9.51
CA GLN A 76 16.72 34.46 8.53
C GLN A 76 17.53 35.46 7.69
N ASP A 77 18.78 35.10 7.40
CA ASP A 77 19.62 35.83 6.46
C ASP A 77 19.03 35.76 5.04
N GLN A 78 19.10 36.88 4.30
CA GLN A 78 18.46 37.00 2.99
C GLN A 78 19.10 36.09 1.93
N GLU A 79 20.43 35.98 1.95
CA GLU A 79 21.16 35.13 1.01
C GLU A 79 20.88 33.66 1.30
N GLU A 80 20.89 33.27 2.58
CA GLU A 80 20.56 31.91 3.00
C GLU A 80 19.12 31.52 2.62
N ALA A 81 18.16 32.43 2.79
CA ALA A 81 16.77 32.21 2.40
C ALA A 81 16.63 31.98 0.89
N GLU A 82 17.34 32.76 0.08
CA GLU A 82 17.34 32.62 -1.37
C GLU A 82 17.97 31.29 -1.81
N GLN A 83 19.14 30.94 -1.29
CA GLN A 83 19.80 29.67 -1.60
C GLN A 83 18.90 28.48 -1.22
N THR A 84 18.23 28.57 -0.08
CA THR A 84 17.24 27.58 0.36
C THR A 84 16.05 27.50 -0.59
N ALA A 85 15.54 28.64 -1.07
CA ALA A 85 14.43 28.68 -2.02
C ALA A 85 14.80 28.10 -3.39
N ILE A 86 16.00 28.38 -3.89
CA ILE A 86 16.55 27.79 -5.12
C ILE A 86 16.74 26.28 -4.95
N PHE A 87 17.32 25.84 -3.82
CA PHE A 87 17.47 24.42 -3.50
C PHE A 87 16.12 23.70 -3.50
N HIS A 88 15.12 24.21 -2.77
CA HIS A 88 13.80 23.59 -2.72
C HIS A 88 13.11 23.61 -4.08
N HIS A 89 13.28 24.67 -4.88
CA HIS A 89 12.78 24.72 -6.24
C HIS A 89 13.38 23.58 -7.09
N LYS A 90 14.71 23.43 -7.11
CA LYS A 90 15.37 22.37 -7.88
C LYS A 90 14.97 20.98 -7.37
N LEU A 91 14.92 20.78 -6.05
CA LEU A 91 14.53 19.52 -5.43
C LEU A 91 13.15 19.03 -5.91
N VAL A 92 12.14 19.90 -5.91
CA VAL A 92 10.78 19.49 -6.32
C VAL A 92 10.69 19.26 -7.83
N MET A 93 11.42 20.02 -8.64
CA MET A 93 11.46 19.81 -10.09
C MET A 93 12.14 18.48 -10.45
N GLN A 94 13.30 18.21 -9.86
CA GLN A 94 14.09 16.98 -10.06
C GLN A 94 13.33 15.74 -9.57
N SER A 95 12.85 15.77 -8.33
CA SER A 95 12.17 14.61 -7.72
C SER A 95 10.89 14.25 -8.46
N ASN A 96 10.05 15.23 -8.82
CA ASN A 96 8.79 14.92 -9.48
C ASN A 96 8.96 14.52 -10.95
N SER A 97 9.97 15.04 -11.64
CA SER A 97 10.32 14.60 -13.00
C SER A 97 10.72 13.11 -12.99
N TYR A 98 11.59 12.73 -12.05
CA TYR A 98 11.96 11.33 -11.82
C TYR A 98 10.75 10.45 -11.46
N MET A 99 9.98 10.81 -10.44
CA MET A 99 8.85 10.01 -9.93
C MET A 99 7.68 9.84 -10.92
N ASN A 100 7.68 10.61 -12.02
CA ASN A 100 6.69 10.51 -13.10
C ASN A 100 7.31 10.13 -14.46
N ALA A 101 8.62 9.86 -14.51
CA ALA A 101 9.37 9.57 -15.73
C ALA A 101 9.03 10.55 -16.87
N THR A 102 9.08 11.85 -16.58
CA THR A 102 8.72 12.95 -17.48
C THR A 102 9.84 13.98 -17.52
N PHE A 103 9.99 14.67 -18.64
CA PHE A 103 10.77 15.91 -18.68
C PHE A 103 9.99 17.04 -18.03
N ALA A 104 10.71 18.05 -17.54
CA ALA A 104 10.11 19.29 -17.06
C ALA A 104 10.90 20.53 -17.49
N VAL A 105 10.18 21.57 -17.86
CA VAL A 105 10.72 22.89 -18.19
C VAL A 105 10.15 23.90 -17.20
N CYS A 106 11.04 24.58 -16.49
CA CYS A 106 10.71 25.55 -15.48
C CYS A 106 11.24 26.93 -15.89
N ALA A 107 10.35 27.91 -16.01
CA ALA A 107 10.71 29.27 -16.40
C ALA A 107 10.37 30.25 -15.26
N ALA A 108 11.40 30.90 -14.73
CA ALA A 108 11.28 31.91 -13.69
C ALA A 108 11.06 33.29 -14.28
N ARG A 109 10.21 34.11 -13.66
CA ARG A 109 10.41 35.56 -13.64
C ARG A 109 11.33 35.86 -12.46
N ALA A 110 12.51 36.39 -12.75
CA ALA A 110 13.59 36.56 -11.79
C ALA A 110 13.95 38.03 -11.57
N GLY A 111 14.80 38.29 -10.59
CA GLY A 111 15.33 39.62 -10.30
C GLY A 111 14.38 40.47 -9.48
N MET A 112 14.59 41.79 -9.52
CA MET A 112 13.80 42.75 -8.75
C MET A 112 12.54 43.17 -9.51
N ASP A 113 11.39 42.63 -9.08
CA ASP A 113 10.09 42.99 -9.65
C ASP A 113 9.65 44.35 -9.11
N ASP A 114 9.45 45.32 -10.02
CA ASP A 114 9.17 46.73 -9.74
C ASP A 114 10.13 47.39 -8.71
N GLY A 115 11.35 46.86 -8.57
CA GLY A 115 12.33 47.33 -7.58
C GLY A 115 11.96 46.99 -6.12
N LEU A 116 10.90 46.21 -5.89
CA LEU A 116 10.34 45.95 -4.55
C LEU A 116 10.42 44.49 -4.14
N TYR A 117 10.21 43.55 -5.06
CA TYR A 117 10.12 42.13 -4.74
C TYR A 117 11.26 41.36 -5.40
N HIS A 118 12.16 40.84 -4.56
CA HIS A 118 13.23 39.98 -5.03
C HIS A 118 12.70 38.57 -5.37
N LEU A 119 12.69 38.22 -6.65
CA LEU A 119 12.26 36.93 -7.16
C LEU A 119 13.47 36.05 -7.50
N ILE A 120 13.45 34.80 -7.04
CA ILE A 120 14.51 33.84 -7.39
C ILE A 120 14.49 33.55 -8.88
N GLY A 121 15.68 33.42 -9.45
CA GLY A 121 15.88 32.80 -10.76
C GLY A 121 15.83 31.28 -10.69
N GLY A 122 16.77 30.63 -11.39
CA GLY A 122 16.90 29.17 -11.38
C GLY A 122 16.02 28.46 -12.41
N SER A 123 15.62 29.14 -13.49
CA SER A 123 15.00 28.49 -14.66
C SER A 123 15.82 27.27 -15.10
N CYS A 124 15.15 26.19 -15.46
CA CYS A 124 15.76 24.87 -15.53
C CYS A 124 15.01 23.94 -16.51
N ILE A 125 15.75 23.06 -17.15
CA ILE A 125 15.21 21.90 -17.86
C ILE A 125 15.70 20.65 -17.14
N VAL A 126 14.76 19.80 -16.73
CA VAL A 126 15.00 18.59 -15.95
C VAL A 126 14.63 17.37 -16.77
N GLY A 127 15.55 16.41 -16.80
CA GLY A 127 15.38 15.12 -17.46
C GLY A 127 14.49 14.15 -16.68
N ARG A 128 14.10 13.06 -17.36
CA ARG A 128 13.26 12.00 -16.77
C ARG A 128 13.92 11.22 -15.63
N GLU A 129 15.23 11.32 -15.44
CA GLU A 129 15.92 10.76 -14.26
C GLU A 129 16.07 11.77 -13.12
N GLY A 130 15.52 12.98 -13.27
CA GLY A 130 15.65 14.07 -12.30
C GLY A 130 16.99 14.80 -12.39
N ASP A 131 17.78 14.56 -13.42
CA ASP A 131 19.00 15.32 -13.74
C ASP A 131 18.66 16.69 -14.33
N VAL A 132 19.43 17.73 -13.97
CA VAL A 132 19.28 19.06 -14.56
C VAL A 132 20.09 19.08 -15.86
N LEU A 133 19.40 19.18 -16.99
CA LEU A 133 20.00 19.18 -18.32
C LEU A 133 20.56 20.54 -18.70
N ALA A 134 19.86 21.60 -18.32
CA ALA A 134 20.27 22.98 -18.52
C ALA A 134 19.62 23.88 -17.46
N GLU A 135 20.30 24.95 -17.08
CA GLU A 135 19.80 25.93 -16.12
C GLU A 135 20.29 27.34 -16.44
N ALA A 136 19.50 28.32 -16.01
CA ALA A 136 19.86 29.73 -16.10
C ALA A 136 20.99 30.05 -15.13
N LYS A 137 21.90 30.92 -15.57
CA LYS A 137 23.05 31.38 -14.79
C LYS A 137 22.85 32.79 -14.25
N THR A 138 21.81 33.47 -14.70
CA THR A 138 21.51 34.87 -14.36
C THR A 138 20.09 35.02 -13.82
N VAL A 139 19.79 36.23 -13.33
CA VAL A 139 18.44 36.67 -12.97
C VAL A 139 17.88 37.68 -13.99
N GLU A 140 18.55 37.82 -15.13
CA GLU A 140 18.19 38.69 -16.24
C GLU A 140 17.47 37.88 -17.34
N ASP A 141 17.16 38.53 -18.46
CA ASP A 141 16.62 37.86 -19.65
C ASP A 141 17.63 36.82 -20.19
N GLU A 142 17.28 35.55 -20.07
CA GLU A 142 18.14 34.42 -20.47
C GLU A 142 17.31 33.32 -21.15
N ILE A 143 17.88 32.68 -22.17
CA ILE A 143 17.29 31.53 -22.85
C ILE A 143 18.06 30.27 -22.46
N VAL A 144 17.36 29.32 -21.84
CA VAL A 144 17.88 28.00 -21.47
C VAL A 144 17.39 26.97 -22.49
N ILE A 145 18.31 26.18 -23.05
CA ILE A 145 18.02 25.22 -24.13
C ILE A 145 18.62 23.86 -23.77
N ALA A 146 17.88 22.79 -24.02
CA ALA A 146 18.36 21.41 -23.94
C ALA A 146 17.59 20.52 -24.93
N ASP A 147 18.27 19.53 -25.50
CA ASP A 147 17.66 18.50 -26.34
C ASP A 147 16.95 17.47 -25.46
N CYS A 148 15.65 17.27 -25.68
CA CYS A 148 14.80 16.37 -24.89
C CYS A 148 14.21 15.26 -25.78
N ASP A 149 14.79 14.07 -25.71
CA ASP A 149 14.21 12.87 -26.34
C ASP A 149 13.07 12.31 -25.47
N LEU A 150 11.83 12.66 -25.84
CA LEU A 150 10.63 12.30 -25.08
C LEU A 150 10.32 10.80 -25.13
N ASP A 151 10.83 10.05 -26.11
CA ASP A 151 10.61 8.60 -26.17
C ASP A 151 11.29 7.87 -25.00
N LEU A 152 12.32 8.47 -24.40
CA LEU A 152 13.00 7.94 -23.22
C LEU A 152 12.08 7.86 -21.99
N CYS A 153 10.99 8.62 -21.94
CA CYS A 153 9.97 8.52 -20.88
C CYS A 153 9.33 7.12 -20.83
N LYS A 154 9.23 6.43 -21.97
CA LYS A 154 8.60 5.09 -22.07
C LYS A 154 9.34 4.06 -21.21
N GLN A 155 10.66 4.17 -21.08
CA GLN A 155 11.45 3.24 -20.29
C GLN A 155 11.05 3.29 -18.80
N GLY A 156 10.96 4.49 -18.23
CA GLY A 156 10.57 4.66 -16.83
C GLY A 156 9.12 4.23 -16.58
N LYS A 157 8.21 4.61 -17.48
CA LYS A 157 6.76 4.31 -17.39
C LYS A 157 6.39 2.84 -17.61
N SER A 158 7.27 2.04 -18.21
CA SER A 158 7.05 0.60 -18.43
C SER A 158 7.79 -0.30 -17.44
N ARG A 159 8.59 0.28 -16.55
CA ARG A 159 9.41 -0.44 -15.57
C ARG A 159 9.17 0.12 -14.18
N THR A 160 10.10 0.93 -13.67
CA THR A 160 10.11 1.44 -12.29
C THR A 160 8.81 2.16 -11.93
N PHE A 161 8.27 2.93 -12.88
CA PHE A 161 7.08 3.77 -12.70
C PHE A 161 5.92 3.29 -13.58
N ASP A 162 5.80 1.98 -13.80
CA ASP A 162 4.55 1.40 -14.32
C ASP A 162 3.45 1.50 -13.25
N PHE A 163 2.69 2.59 -13.32
CA PHE A 163 1.64 2.88 -12.35
C PHE A 163 0.57 1.80 -12.30
N SER A 164 0.23 1.22 -13.45
CA SER A 164 -0.80 0.17 -13.51
C SER A 164 -0.37 -1.10 -12.75
N ARG A 165 0.94 -1.36 -12.74
CA ARG A 165 1.52 -2.53 -12.08
C ARG A 165 1.83 -2.30 -10.59
N HIS A 166 2.18 -1.07 -10.22
CA HIS A 166 2.78 -0.80 -8.90
C HIS A 166 1.94 0.07 -7.98
N HIS A 167 1.06 0.94 -8.50
CA HIS A 167 0.24 1.79 -7.65
C HIS A 167 -0.89 1.00 -7.00
N ARG A 168 -1.12 1.28 -5.70
CA ARG A 168 -2.20 0.71 -4.89
C ARG A 168 -3.08 1.84 -4.40
N VAL A 169 -4.00 2.28 -5.26
CA VAL A 169 -4.84 3.47 -5.05
C VAL A 169 -5.68 3.37 -3.77
N GLU A 170 -6.03 2.16 -3.34
CA GLU A 170 -6.74 1.87 -2.09
C GLU A 170 -5.98 2.36 -0.84
N HIS A 171 -4.66 2.57 -0.94
CA HIS A 171 -3.85 3.08 0.18
C HIS A 171 -3.68 4.60 0.17
N TYR A 172 -4.18 5.30 -0.85
CA TYR A 172 -3.94 6.74 -1.07
C TYR A 172 -5.16 7.61 -0.74
N GLN A 173 -6.22 7.05 -0.14
CA GLN A 173 -7.48 7.73 0.18
C GLN A 173 -7.29 9.04 0.95
N ARG A 174 -6.32 9.09 1.88
CA ARG A 174 -6.01 10.31 2.64
C ARG A 174 -5.69 11.52 1.77
N ILE A 175 -5.10 11.31 0.59
CA ILE A 175 -4.73 12.39 -0.34
C ILE A 175 -5.99 13.09 -0.89
N VAL A 176 -7.08 12.36 -1.10
CA VAL A 176 -8.31 12.89 -1.73
C VAL A 176 -9.43 13.18 -0.74
N GLU A 177 -9.40 12.60 0.46
CA GLU A 177 -10.46 12.75 1.46
C GLU A 177 -10.11 13.72 2.60
N GLN A 178 -8.83 14.03 2.82
CA GLN A 178 -8.37 14.82 3.96
C GLN A 178 -7.52 16.01 3.51
N THR A 179 -7.91 17.23 3.88
CA THR A 179 -7.14 18.45 3.54
C THR A 179 -6.07 18.80 4.57
N GLY A 180 -6.41 18.72 5.87
CA GLY A 180 -5.51 19.08 6.97
C GLY A 180 -4.75 17.89 7.55
N VAL A 181 -3.85 18.14 8.50
CA VAL A 181 -3.16 17.07 9.24
C VAL A 181 -4.00 16.62 10.44
N ILE A 182 -4.32 15.33 10.50
CA ILE A 182 -4.89 14.66 11.69
C ILE A 182 -3.83 13.73 12.26
N THR A 183 -3.33 14.05 13.45
CA THR A 183 -2.29 13.24 14.10
C THR A 183 -2.89 12.04 14.83
N PRO A 184 -2.25 10.85 14.79
CA PRO A 184 -2.63 9.75 15.65
C PRO A 184 -2.61 10.15 17.13
N PRO A 185 -3.47 9.55 17.97
CA PRO A 185 -3.52 9.86 19.41
C PRO A 185 -2.20 9.54 20.10
N ARG A 186 -1.86 10.30 21.14
CA ARG A 186 -0.61 10.12 21.89
C ARG A 186 -0.68 8.83 22.72
N LEU A 187 0.42 8.08 22.80
CA LEU A 187 0.48 6.80 23.52
C LEU A 187 0.10 6.89 25.01
N LYS A 188 0.33 8.05 25.65
CA LYS A 188 0.00 8.27 27.08
C LYS A 188 -1.49 8.48 27.36
N GLU A 189 -2.32 8.70 26.33
CA GLU A 189 -3.77 8.87 26.48
C GLU A 189 -4.52 7.52 26.43
N ARG A 190 -3.85 6.41 26.08
CA ARG A 190 -4.45 5.07 26.03
C ARG A 190 -4.55 4.36 27.40
N GLN A 191 -3.99 4.94 28.47
CA GLN A 191 -3.95 4.33 29.81
C GLN A 191 -4.67 5.16 30.88
N ARG A 192 -6.00 5.25 30.77
CA ARG A 192 -6.88 5.39 31.95
C ARG A 192 -8.16 4.60 31.72
N PRO A 193 -8.31 3.40 32.31
CA PRO A 193 -9.64 2.81 32.49
C PRO A 193 -10.33 3.57 33.63
N GLY A 194 -11.39 4.30 33.31
CA GLY A 194 -12.29 4.93 34.28
C GLY A 194 -11.88 6.33 34.74
N SER A 195 -12.45 7.34 34.10
CA SER A 195 -12.92 8.55 34.79
C SER A 195 -13.90 9.27 33.88
N ASP A 196 -15.19 9.15 34.22
CA ASP A 196 -16.20 10.11 33.79
C ASP A 196 -15.76 11.49 34.26
N THR A 197 -15.25 12.30 33.35
CA THR A 197 -15.11 13.74 33.57
C THR A 197 -15.49 14.44 32.28
N GLU A 198 -16.72 14.96 32.29
CA GLU A 198 -17.10 16.10 31.49
C GLU A 198 -16.02 17.19 31.63
N THR A 199 -15.38 17.55 30.52
CA THR A 199 -14.68 18.82 30.42
C THR A 199 -15.27 19.59 29.26
N SER A 200 -16.19 20.48 29.64
CA SER A 200 -16.56 21.70 28.96
C SER A 200 -15.33 22.46 28.46
N GLY A 201 -15.29 22.73 27.16
CA GLY A 201 -14.36 23.64 26.53
C GLY A 201 -15.06 24.29 25.35
N ASP A 202 -15.50 25.54 25.55
CA ASP A 202 -16.20 26.39 24.60
C ASP A 202 -15.51 26.45 23.23
N PHE A 203 -16.26 26.08 22.18
CA PHE A 203 -16.07 26.60 20.83
C PHE A 203 -17.41 27.15 20.31
N CYS A 204 -17.68 28.39 20.68
CA CYS A 204 -18.62 29.29 20.01
C CYS A 204 -17.87 29.89 18.79
N SER A 205 -18.38 30.09 17.58
CA SER A 205 -19.64 29.77 16.92
C SER A 205 -19.50 30.12 15.43
N SER A 206 -20.39 29.56 14.61
CA SER A 206 -20.91 30.11 13.34
C SER A 206 -19.98 30.19 12.12
N GLY A 207 -20.06 29.16 11.29
CA GLY A 207 -19.88 29.24 9.84
C GLY A 207 -20.74 28.15 9.20
N SER A 208 -21.86 28.53 8.58
CA SER A 208 -22.74 27.58 7.90
C SER A 208 -21.98 26.94 6.74
N VAL A 209 -21.61 25.68 6.89
CA VAL A 209 -21.08 24.88 5.79
C VAL A 209 -22.22 24.66 4.82
N ALA A 210 -22.19 25.38 3.69
CA ALA A 210 -23.05 25.06 2.57
C ALA A 210 -22.72 23.62 2.13
N SER A 211 -23.71 22.73 2.22
CA SER A 211 -23.60 21.35 1.79
C SER A 211 -23.30 21.31 0.29
N VAL A 212 -22.05 21.05 -0.07
CA VAL A 212 -21.68 20.67 -1.43
C VAL A 212 -22.32 19.31 -1.68
N PRO A 213 -23.09 19.12 -2.76
CA PRO A 213 -23.69 17.82 -3.04
C PRO A 213 -22.55 16.80 -3.25
N PRO A 214 -22.66 15.60 -2.65
CA PRO A 214 -21.61 14.60 -2.77
C PRO A 214 -21.39 14.26 -4.25
N CYS A 215 -20.13 14.32 -4.69
CA CYS A 215 -19.73 13.69 -5.93
C CYS A 215 -20.04 12.20 -5.80
N GLN A 216 -21.05 11.73 -6.54
CA GLN A 216 -21.40 10.32 -6.59
C GLN A 216 -20.30 9.57 -7.34
N TYR A 217 -19.27 9.15 -6.59
CA TYR A 217 -18.40 8.05 -7.01
C TYR A 217 -19.25 6.79 -7.13
N PRO A 218 -18.93 5.86 -8.06
CA PRO A 218 -19.64 4.58 -8.11
C PRO A 218 -19.59 3.93 -6.71
N GLU A 219 -20.76 3.80 -6.11
CA GLU A 219 -20.98 3.17 -4.82
C GLU A 219 -20.53 1.72 -4.89
N GLN A 220 -19.32 1.45 -4.38
CA GLN A 220 -18.90 0.27 -3.63
C GLN A 220 -17.40 0.07 -3.83
N ILE A 221 -16.63 0.26 -2.75
CA ILE A 221 -15.30 -0.36 -2.64
C ILE A 221 -15.52 -1.85 -2.90
N ARG A 222 -14.97 -2.36 -4.01
CA ARG A 222 -15.11 -3.78 -4.36
C ARG A 222 -14.48 -4.58 -3.24
N LYS A 223 -15.31 -5.26 -2.43
CA LYS A 223 -14.82 -6.14 -1.38
C LYS A 223 -13.98 -7.26 -1.99
N ILE A 224 -12.76 -7.45 -1.49
CA ILE A 224 -11.92 -8.61 -1.79
C ILE A 224 -12.52 -9.80 -1.05
N ARG A 225 -12.94 -10.83 -1.78
CA ARG A 225 -13.61 -12.00 -1.21
C ARG A 225 -12.65 -13.18 -1.17
N ILE A 226 -12.20 -13.54 0.02
CA ILE A 226 -11.32 -14.68 0.24
C ILE A 226 -12.16 -15.85 0.73
N LEU A 227 -12.13 -16.96 0.01
CA LEU A 227 -12.78 -18.17 0.44
C LEU A 227 -11.86 -18.93 1.40
N LEU A 228 -12.22 -18.98 2.69
CA LEU A 228 -11.57 -19.84 3.67
C LEU A 228 -12.16 -21.24 3.53
N ARG A 229 -11.44 -22.10 2.83
CA ARG A 229 -11.85 -23.46 2.57
C ARG A 229 -11.35 -24.40 3.65
N ASN A 230 -12.23 -24.81 4.55
CA ASN A 230 -11.98 -25.94 5.45
C ASN A 230 -12.17 -27.26 4.67
N PRO A 231 -11.13 -28.10 4.52
CA PRO A 231 -11.26 -29.36 3.81
C PRO A 231 -11.95 -30.47 4.63
N ASN A 232 -12.14 -30.32 5.94
CA ASN A 232 -12.88 -31.29 6.76
C ASN A 232 -14.37 -30.94 6.88
N ALA A 233 -15.16 -31.89 7.40
CA ALA A 233 -16.62 -31.79 7.53
C ALA A 233 -17.12 -31.18 8.85
N THR A 234 -16.25 -30.56 9.65
CA THR A 234 -16.62 -29.99 10.95
C THR A 234 -16.87 -28.48 10.84
N THR A 235 -18.15 -28.09 10.90
CA THR A 235 -18.57 -26.69 10.74
C THR A 235 -18.06 -25.78 11.86
N SER A 236 -18.03 -26.26 13.12
CA SER A 236 -17.53 -25.47 14.25
C SER A 236 -16.08 -25.00 14.06
N MET A 237 -15.24 -25.80 13.39
CA MET A 237 -13.86 -25.41 13.07
C MET A 237 -13.82 -24.27 12.06
N THR A 238 -14.67 -24.32 11.02
CA THR A 238 -14.79 -23.25 10.03
C THR A 238 -15.25 -21.95 10.70
N ASP A 239 -16.30 -22.03 11.53
CA ASP A 239 -16.85 -20.87 12.23
C ASP A 239 -15.82 -20.24 13.18
N ASN A 240 -15.07 -21.07 13.90
CA ASN A 240 -13.98 -20.62 14.76
C ASN A 240 -12.87 -19.92 13.96
N CYS A 241 -12.43 -20.49 12.83
CA CYS A 241 -11.43 -19.84 11.97
C CYS A 241 -11.89 -18.46 11.49
N VAL A 242 -13.12 -18.35 10.98
CA VAL A 242 -13.68 -17.07 10.50
C VAL A 242 -13.81 -16.08 11.66
N LYS A 243 -14.32 -16.51 12.81
CA LYS A 243 -14.46 -15.66 14.00
C LYS A 243 -13.12 -15.12 14.51
N THR A 244 -12.06 -15.95 14.49
CA THR A 244 -10.73 -15.55 14.96
C THR A 244 -10.07 -14.50 14.07
N ILE A 245 -10.25 -14.60 12.76
CA ILE A 245 -9.62 -13.65 11.82
C ILE A 245 -10.45 -12.38 11.61
N GLN A 246 -11.78 -12.42 11.80
CA GLN A 246 -12.66 -11.28 11.53
C GLN A 246 -12.18 -9.93 12.13
N PRO A 247 -11.67 -9.86 13.38
CA PRO A 247 -11.22 -8.60 13.96
C PRO A 247 -9.91 -8.05 13.38
N THR A 248 -9.16 -8.87 12.62
CA THR A 248 -7.88 -8.49 12.02
C THR A 248 -7.99 -8.15 10.54
N LEU A 249 -9.17 -8.38 9.94
CA LEU A 249 -9.41 -8.11 8.52
C LEU A 249 -9.49 -6.59 8.25
N PRO A 250 -8.86 -6.12 7.16
CA PRO A 250 -9.12 -4.80 6.61
C PRO A 250 -10.61 -4.60 6.25
N PRO A 251 -11.11 -3.35 6.23
CA PRO A 251 -12.54 -3.06 5.98
C PRO A 251 -13.03 -3.47 4.58
N ASP A 252 -12.12 -3.63 3.63
CA ASP A 252 -12.35 -4.02 2.24
C ASP A 252 -12.14 -5.53 1.99
N VAL A 253 -11.83 -6.32 3.01
CA VAL A 253 -11.66 -7.77 2.91
C VAL A 253 -12.81 -8.49 3.60
N GLU A 254 -13.41 -9.42 2.88
CA GLU A 254 -14.40 -10.36 3.40
C GLU A 254 -13.83 -11.78 3.31
N VAL A 255 -13.92 -12.53 4.42
CA VAL A 255 -13.59 -13.96 4.42
C VAL A 255 -14.86 -14.77 4.52
N ILE A 256 -15.04 -15.69 3.59
CA ILE A 256 -16.21 -16.56 3.49
C ILE A 256 -15.78 -17.97 3.90
N GLY A 257 -16.29 -18.46 5.02
CA GLY A 257 -16.04 -19.82 5.48
C GLY A 257 -16.80 -20.84 4.65
N PHE A 258 -16.12 -21.90 4.21
CA PHE A 258 -16.75 -23.04 3.55
C PHE A 258 -16.24 -24.35 4.15
N THR A 259 -17.15 -25.14 4.71
CA THR A 259 -16.90 -26.49 5.24
C THR A 259 -17.09 -27.55 4.17
N ALA A 260 -16.21 -28.54 4.09
CA ALA A 260 -16.41 -29.64 3.15
C ALA A 260 -17.63 -30.49 3.54
N PRO A 261 -18.51 -30.83 2.58
CA PRO A 261 -19.63 -31.71 2.89
C PRO A 261 -19.14 -33.14 3.08
N HIS A 262 -19.96 -33.96 3.76
CA HIS A 262 -19.80 -35.41 3.69
C HIS A 262 -19.78 -35.87 2.22
N PRO A 263 -18.93 -36.85 1.86
CA PRO A 263 -18.23 -37.80 2.75
C PRO A 263 -16.83 -37.34 3.22
N ALA A 264 -16.50 -36.04 3.21
CA ALA A 264 -15.26 -35.58 3.85
C ALA A 264 -15.21 -36.02 5.33
N PRO A 265 -14.03 -36.38 5.85
CA PRO A 265 -13.87 -36.76 7.25
C PRO A 265 -14.07 -35.54 8.17
N SER A 266 -14.49 -35.77 9.41
CA SER A 266 -14.66 -34.70 10.41
C SER A 266 -13.34 -34.05 10.83
N ALA A 267 -12.23 -34.78 10.74
CA ALA A 267 -10.88 -34.26 10.97
C ALA A 267 -9.90 -34.92 9.99
N ILE A 268 -8.76 -34.27 9.77
CA ILE A 268 -7.70 -34.78 8.89
C ILE A 268 -6.50 -35.10 9.76
N GLU A 269 -6.22 -36.39 9.94
CA GLU A 269 -5.18 -36.89 10.85
C GLU A 269 -4.15 -37.80 10.14
N GLY A 270 -4.23 -37.87 8.80
CA GLY A 270 -3.29 -38.63 7.97
C GLY A 270 -3.47 -38.42 6.48
N ASN A 271 -2.64 -39.11 5.68
CA ASN A 271 -2.69 -39.04 4.22
C ASN A 271 -4.00 -39.58 3.64
N PHE A 272 -4.57 -40.64 4.22
CA PHE A 272 -5.87 -41.17 3.78
C PHE A 272 -6.97 -40.11 3.91
N ASP A 273 -7.03 -39.44 5.07
CA ASP A 273 -7.99 -38.37 5.31
C ASP A 273 -7.76 -37.19 4.36
N ASN A 274 -6.50 -36.81 4.13
CA ASN A 274 -6.10 -35.74 3.21
C ASN A 274 -6.61 -36.00 1.78
N ILE A 275 -6.43 -37.22 1.25
CA ILE A 275 -6.90 -37.55 -0.09
C ILE A 275 -8.44 -37.61 -0.15
N CYS A 276 -9.08 -38.24 0.84
CA CYS A 276 -10.55 -38.33 0.89
C CYS A 276 -11.21 -36.95 1.03
N SER A 277 -10.67 -36.12 1.92
CA SER A 277 -11.11 -34.74 2.16
C SER A 277 -10.89 -33.88 0.93
N ALA A 278 -9.75 -33.98 0.25
CA ALA A 278 -9.45 -33.21 -0.95
C ALA A 278 -10.44 -33.52 -2.08
N ALA A 279 -10.70 -34.79 -2.35
CA ALA A 279 -11.67 -35.20 -3.37
C ALA A 279 -13.10 -34.70 -3.05
N ALA A 280 -13.55 -34.86 -1.81
CA ALA A 280 -14.86 -34.36 -1.38
C ALA A 280 -14.94 -32.82 -1.42
N ALA A 281 -13.87 -32.15 -0.99
CA ALA A 281 -13.83 -30.70 -0.93
C ALA A 281 -13.78 -30.05 -2.31
N ALA A 282 -12.98 -30.60 -3.24
CA ALA A 282 -12.91 -30.15 -4.62
C ALA A 282 -14.26 -30.31 -5.33
N ARG A 283 -14.93 -31.46 -5.20
CA ARG A 283 -16.27 -31.65 -5.80
C ARG A 283 -17.29 -30.61 -5.34
N ALA A 284 -17.19 -30.17 -4.09
CA ALA A 284 -18.11 -29.21 -3.52
C ALA A 284 -17.85 -27.75 -3.97
N ILE A 285 -16.61 -27.41 -4.30
CA ILE A 285 -16.20 -26.03 -4.59
C ILE A 285 -16.11 -25.73 -6.09
N LEU A 286 -15.80 -26.72 -6.94
CA LEU A 286 -15.69 -26.52 -8.39
C LEU A 286 -16.92 -25.84 -9.02
N PRO A 287 -18.17 -26.16 -8.63
CA PRO A 287 -19.34 -25.46 -9.16
C PRO A 287 -19.40 -23.95 -8.84
N MET A 288 -18.66 -23.49 -7.84
CA MET A 288 -18.63 -22.07 -7.43
C MET A 288 -17.77 -21.21 -8.37
N GLN A 289 -16.87 -21.80 -9.16
CA GLN A 289 -15.95 -21.10 -10.07
C GLN A 289 -16.67 -20.12 -11.03
N HIS A 290 -17.92 -20.42 -11.40
CA HIS A 290 -18.71 -19.62 -12.33
C HIS A 290 -19.87 -18.87 -11.69
N ARG A 291 -20.12 -19.08 -10.39
CA ARG A 291 -21.31 -18.56 -9.69
C ARG A 291 -20.98 -17.46 -8.72
N ASP A 292 -19.85 -17.57 -8.03
CA ASP A 292 -19.47 -16.66 -6.97
C ASP A 292 -18.19 -15.93 -7.35
N HIS A 293 -18.22 -14.59 -7.28
CA HIS A 293 -17.01 -13.80 -7.39
C HIS A 293 -16.14 -14.03 -6.16
N ILE A 294 -15.05 -14.78 -6.31
CA ILE A 294 -14.03 -15.07 -5.31
C ILE A 294 -12.70 -14.54 -5.85
N ASP A 295 -11.91 -13.84 -5.03
CA ASP A 295 -10.64 -13.24 -5.42
C ASP A 295 -9.42 -14.07 -4.99
N ALA A 296 -9.56 -14.93 -3.98
CA ALA A 296 -8.51 -15.85 -3.52
C ALA A 296 -9.11 -17.01 -2.71
N ILE A 297 -8.36 -18.12 -2.59
CA ILE A 297 -8.75 -19.27 -1.77
C ILE A 297 -7.66 -19.59 -0.75
N LEU A 298 -8.06 -19.70 0.51
CA LEU A 298 -7.21 -20.09 1.62
C LEU A 298 -7.62 -21.48 2.11
N VAL A 299 -6.79 -22.50 1.92
CA VAL A 299 -7.07 -23.87 2.40
C VAL A 299 -6.70 -23.96 3.88
N ALA A 300 -7.70 -24.11 4.73
CA ALA A 300 -7.60 -24.11 6.19
C ALA A 300 -7.28 -25.50 6.76
N CYS A 301 -6.14 -26.07 6.36
CA CYS A 301 -5.56 -27.25 6.98
C CYS A 301 -4.05 -27.07 7.14
N TYR A 302 -3.53 -27.38 8.32
CA TYR A 302 -2.10 -27.25 8.61
C TYR A 302 -1.32 -28.49 8.14
N SER A 303 -1.26 -28.68 6.83
CA SER A 303 -0.54 -29.74 6.12
C SER A 303 -0.23 -29.32 4.67
N ASP A 304 0.62 -30.08 3.95
CA ASP A 304 0.66 -30.04 2.48
C ASP A 304 -0.60 -30.74 1.92
N HIS A 305 -1.72 -30.04 1.96
CA HIS A 305 -3.02 -30.63 1.63
C HIS A 305 -3.21 -30.77 0.12
N ALA A 306 -3.58 -31.95 -0.37
CA ALA A 306 -3.71 -32.24 -1.80
C ALA A 306 -4.67 -31.27 -2.53
N LEU A 307 -5.73 -30.84 -1.83
CA LEU A 307 -6.67 -29.82 -2.29
C LEU A 307 -6.00 -28.54 -2.81
N ILE A 308 -4.86 -28.11 -2.25
CA ILE A 308 -4.18 -26.88 -2.66
C ILE A 308 -3.78 -26.96 -4.14
N ARG A 309 -3.19 -28.08 -4.56
CA ARG A 309 -2.77 -28.28 -5.96
C ARG A 309 -3.96 -28.43 -6.88
N MET A 310 -4.97 -29.21 -6.47
CA MET A 310 -6.20 -29.38 -7.23
C MET A 310 -6.88 -28.03 -7.52
N LEU A 311 -6.94 -27.13 -6.53
CA LEU A 311 -7.54 -25.82 -6.73
C LEU A 311 -6.65 -24.87 -7.55
N ARG A 312 -5.32 -24.98 -7.48
CA ARG A 312 -4.41 -24.23 -8.36
C ARG A 312 -4.54 -24.62 -9.83
N GLU A 313 -4.90 -25.89 -10.11
CA GLU A 313 -5.14 -26.37 -11.46
C GLU A 313 -6.48 -25.87 -12.02
N GLU A 314 -7.52 -25.80 -11.17
CA GLU A 314 -8.90 -25.53 -11.62
C GLU A 314 -9.32 -24.05 -11.50
N PHE A 315 -8.76 -23.29 -10.55
CA PHE A 315 -9.13 -21.89 -10.31
C PHE A 315 -8.07 -20.91 -10.81
N ASN A 316 -8.52 -19.81 -11.43
CA ASN A 316 -7.67 -18.71 -11.93
C ASN A 316 -7.32 -17.67 -10.85
N VAL A 317 -7.52 -17.99 -9.57
CA VAL A 317 -7.24 -17.09 -8.44
C VAL A 317 -6.14 -17.66 -7.56
N PRO A 318 -5.42 -16.83 -6.78
CA PRO A 318 -4.39 -17.33 -5.87
C PRO A 318 -4.96 -18.33 -4.86
N VAL A 319 -4.29 -19.47 -4.73
CA VAL A 319 -4.60 -20.51 -3.74
C VAL A 319 -3.38 -20.77 -2.88
N ILE A 320 -3.56 -20.71 -1.56
CA ILE A 320 -2.50 -20.99 -0.58
C ILE A 320 -3.05 -21.77 0.61
N GLY A 321 -2.25 -22.67 1.18
CA GLY A 321 -2.58 -23.35 2.43
C GLY A 321 -2.12 -22.56 3.66
N ILE A 322 -2.80 -22.72 4.80
CA ILE A 322 -2.39 -22.04 6.04
C ILE A 322 -0.99 -22.47 6.53
N MET A 323 -0.59 -23.73 6.29
CA MET A 323 0.77 -24.19 6.59
C MET A 323 1.80 -23.45 5.73
N GLU A 324 1.65 -23.52 4.40
CA GLU A 324 2.50 -22.81 3.43
C GLU A 324 2.62 -21.31 3.77
N ALA A 325 1.49 -20.64 3.99
CA ALA A 325 1.46 -19.22 4.37
C ALA A 325 2.24 -18.94 5.67
N SER A 326 2.07 -19.78 6.69
CA SER A 326 2.76 -19.64 7.98
C SER A 326 4.27 -19.85 7.86
N LEU A 327 4.72 -20.76 7.00
CA LEU A 327 6.14 -21.00 6.76
C LEU A 327 6.79 -19.78 6.10
N PHE A 328 6.17 -19.22 5.06
CA PHE A 328 6.65 -18.01 4.41
C PHE A 328 6.67 -16.81 5.37
N ALA A 329 5.60 -16.60 6.15
CA ALA A 329 5.54 -15.53 7.13
C ALA A 329 6.62 -15.68 8.22
N THR A 330 6.87 -16.91 8.69
CA THR A 330 7.88 -17.14 9.71
C THR A 330 9.29 -16.86 9.19
N ARG A 331 9.56 -17.17 7.92
CA ARG A 331 10.85 -16.90 7.29
C ARG A 331 11.21 -15.42 7.20
N THR A 332 10.23 -14.52 7.14
CA THR A 332 10.50 -13.07 7.17
C THR A 332 10.75 -12.54 8.58
N LEU A 333 10.34 -13.28 9.62
CA LEU A 333 10.38 -12.83 11.02
C LEU A 333 11.48 -13.47 11.86
N SER A 334 12.00 -14.66 11.49
CA SER A 334 13.00 -15.38 12.29
C SER A 334 14.02 -16.14 11.44
N GLY A 335 15.20 -16.39 12.01
CA GLY A 335 16.26 -17.20 11.37
C GLY A 335 16.00 -18.71 11.42
N ARG A 336 15.39 -19.21 12.50
CA ARG A 336 14.97 -20.61 12.67
C ARG A 336 13.64 -20.70 13.44
N PHE A 337 12.82 -21.69 13.11
CA PHE A 337 11.48 -21.87 13.69
C PHE A 337 11.18 -23.32 14.05
N GLY A 338 10.24 -23.55 14.96
CA GLY A 338 9.70 -24.88 15.28
C GLY A 338 8.25 -24.99 14.82
N ILE A 339 7.72 -26.21 14.73
CA ILE A 339 6.28 -26.46 14.49
C ILE A 339 5.71 -27.29 15.65
N ILE A 340 4.59 -26.84 16.19
CA ILE A 340 3.82 -27.59 17.20
C ILE A 340 2.69 -28.35 16.50
N ALA A 341 2.85 -29.66 16.39
CA ALA A 341 1.89 -30.58 15.82
C ALA A 341 0.83 -31.01 16.84
N THR A 342 -0.37 -31.39 16.38
CA THR A 342 -1.42 -31.90 17.24
C THR A 342 -1.11 -33.34 17.70
N SER A 343 -0.86 -34.22 16.74
CA SER A 343 -0.59 -35.65 16.96
C SER A 343 0.78 -36.08 16.43
N TYR A 344 1.28 -37.24 16.89
CA TYR A 344 2.50 -37.82 16.35
C TYR A 344 2.44 -38.06 14.83
N ARG A 345 1.29 -38.51 14.31
CA ARG A 345 1.10 -38.69 12.86
C ARG A 345 1.22 -37.37 12.10
N SER A 346 0.64 -36.30 12.65
CA SER A 346 0.75 -34.95 12.08
C SER A 346 2.19 -34.44 12.08
N LYS A 347 2.98 -34.75 13.12
CA LYS A 347 4.42 -34.42 13.18
C LYS A 347 5.17 -34.99 11.98
N VAL A 348 5.04 -36.29 11.71
CA VAL A 348 5.72 -36.95 10.58
C VAL A 348 5.36 -36.29 9.24
N LEU A 349 4.07 -36.02 9.02
CA LEU A 349 3.60 -35.37 7.78
C LEU A 349 4.09 -33.92 7.64
N GLN A 350 4.19 -33.19 8.75
CA GLN A 350 4.69 -31.81 8.73
C GLN A 350 6.20 -31.76 8.47
N GLU A 351 6.98 -32.73 8.95
CA GLU A 351 8.39 -32.89 8.61
C GLU A 351 8.58 -33.15 7.10
N GLU A 352 7.74 -33.99 6.49
CA GLU A 352 7.76 -34.21 5.04
C GLU A 352 7.36 -32.95 4.26
N ALA A 353 6.32 -32.24 4.70
CA ALA A 353 5.88 -31.01 4.08
C ALA A 353 6.97 -29.91 4.13
N LEU A 354 7.77 -29.84 5.20
CA LEU A 354 8.92 -28.93 5.28
C LEU A 354 9.96 -29.19 4.17
N ARG A 355 10.21 -30.46 3.83
CA ARG A 355 11.07 -30.81 2.69
C ARG A 355 10.44 -30.38 1.38
N HIS A 356 9.14 -30.65 1.23
CA HIS A 356 8.39 -30.25 0.05
C HIS A 356 8.47 -28.74 -0.22
N TYR A 357 8.32 -27.92 0.82
CA TYR A 357 8.41 -26.45 0.72
C TYR A 357 9.85 -25.91 0.72
N GLY A 358 10.89 -26.76 0.79
CA GLY A 358 12.29 -26.34 0.83
C GLY A 358 12.68 -25.60 2.12
N MET A 359 11.98 -25.88 3.23
CA MET A 359 12.11 -25.17 4.51
C MET A 359 12.77 -25.99 5.62
N GLU A 360 13.18 -27.24 5.35
CA GLU A 360 13.77 -28.16 6.33
C GLU A 360 14.99 -27.54 7.05
N SER A 361 15.90 -26.89 6.32
CA SER A 361 17.12 -26.28 6.89
C SER A 361 16.86 -25.13 7.87
N PHE A 362 15.68 -24.51 7.80
CA PHE A 362 15.27 -23.42 8.68
C PHE A 362 14.44 -23.90 9.88
N CYS A 363 14.03 -25.16 9.87
CA CYS A 363 13.29 -25.76 10.97
C CYS A 363 14.26 -26.23 12.07
N ALA A 364 13.93 -25.91 13.32
CA ALA A 364 14.61 -26.43 14.51
C ALA A 364 14.11 -27.82 14.88
N GLY A 365 12.82 -28.07 14.66
CA GLY A 365 12.17 -29.35 14.91
C GLY A 365 10.65 -29.22 14.77
N VAL A 366 10.00 -30.37 14.71
CA VAL A 366 8.53 -30.51 14.79
C VAL A 366 8.24 -31.37 16.01
N GLU A 367 7.35 -30.92 16.89
CA GLU A 367 7.01 -31.65 18.12
C GLU A 367 5.51 -31.71 18.33
N SER A 368 5.00 -32.83 18.85
CA SER A 368 3.56 -33.08 18.93
C SER A 368 2.99 -33.00 20.34
N CYS A 369 1.81 -32.39 20.47
CA CYS A 369 0.97 -32.41 21.67
C CYS A 369 0.45 -33.80 22.04
N ASN A 370 0.45 -34.76 21.12
CA ASN A 370 -0.20 -36.06 21.26
C ASN A 370 -1.68 -35.96 21.63
N VAL A 371 -2.37 -34.97 21.03
CA VAL A 371 -3.82 -34.76 21.16
C VAL A 371 -4.45 -34.84 19.76
N ALA A 372 -5.52 -35.62 19.63
CA ALA A 372 -6.32 -35.68 18.41
C ALA A 372 -6.93 -34.30 18.09
N VAL A 373 -7.20 -34.01 16.81
CA VAL A 373 -7.65 -32.67 16.36
C VAL A 373 -8.93 -32.24 17.07
N LEU A 374 -9.95 -33.11 17.10
CA LEU A 374 -11.20 -32.85 17.82
C LEU A 374 -11.03 -32.87 19.35
N GLY A 375 -9.94 -33.46 19.85
CA GLY A 375 -9.58 -33.45 21.26
C GLY A 375 -9.15 -32.07 21.76
N LEU A 376 -8.66 -31.19 20.86
CA LEU A 376 -8.28 -29.82 21.21
C LEU A 376 -9.49 -28.95 21.50
N GLU A 377 -10.58 -29.09 20.76
CA GLU A 377 -11.83 -28.34 21.00
C GLU A 377 -12.49 -28.72 22.34
N ARG A 378 -12.30 -29.97 22.80
CA ARG A 378 -12.95 -30.49 24.01
C ARG A 378 -12.17 -30.21 25.30
N LYS A 379 -10.90 -29.79 25.21
CA LYS A 379 -10.05 -29.50 26.37
C LYS A 379 -10.18 -28.02 26.78
N PRO A 380 -10.04 -27.69 28.08
CA PRO A 380 -9.95 -26.31 28.52
C PRO A 380 -8.77 -25.58 27.87
N GLY A 381 -8.97 -24.35 27.42
CA GLY A 381 -7.94 -23.56 26.71
C GLY A 381 -6.63 -23.41 27.48
N GLU A 382 -6.69 -23.26 28.81
CA GLU A 382 -5.50 -23.20 29.67
C GLU A 382 -4.65 -24.48 29.60
N GLN A 383 -5.29 -25.65 29.54
CA GLN A 383 -4.55 -26.92 29.44
C GLN A 383 -3.89 -27.07 28.07
N VAL A 384 -4.55 -26.62 27.00
CA VAL A 384 -3.99 -26.63 25.65
C VAL A 384 -2.79 -25.68 25.57
N LEU A 385 -2.92 -24.47 26.11
CA LEU A 385 -1.84 -23.48 26.16
C LEU A 385 -0.64 -23.96 26.99
N ALA A 386 -0.88 -24.60 28.13
CA ALA A 386 0.18 -25.17 28.95
C ALA A 386 0.96 -26.27 28.18
N LEU A 387 0.24 -27.17 27.50
CA LEU A 387 0.85 -28.22 26.69
C LEU A 387 1.67 -27.66 25.52
N MET A 388 1.12 -26.69 24.79
CA MET A 388 1.84 -25.98 23.72
C MET A 388 3.06 -25.24 24.26
N GLY A 389 2.98 -24.68 25.47
CA GLY A 389 4.09 -24.00 26.15
C GLY A 389 5.26 -24.93 26.44
N GLU A 390 5.01 -26.14 26.96
CA GLU A 390 6.08 -27.12 27.21
C GLU A 390 6.76 -27.60 25.93
N ILE A 391 5.98 -27.80 24.86
CA ILE A 391 6.52 -28.16 23.56
C ILE A 391 7.33 -26.99 22.96
N GLY A 392 6.81 -25.76 23.08
CA GLY A 392 7.52 -24.56 22.66
C GLY A 392 8.87 -24.39 23.35
N LYS A 393 8.98 -24.71 24.65
CA LYS A 393 10.27 -24.73 25.37
C LYS A 393 11.23 -25.77 24.79
N THR A 394 10.71 -26.96 24.46
CA THR A 394 11.51 -28.03 23.84
C THR A 394 12.06 -27.60 22.49
N LEU A 395 11.22 -27.03 21.62
CA LEU A 395 11.61 -26.49 20.32
C LEU A 395 12.59 -25.31 20.46
N ALA A 396 12.41 -24.45 21.46
CA ALA A 396 13.34 -23.37 21.75
C ALA A 396 14.74 -23.90 22.14
N ALA A 397 14.80 -24.97 22.94
CA ALA A 397 16.05 -25.65 23.27
C ALA A 397 16.72 -26.29 22.03
N GLN A 398 15.94 -26.69 21.02
CA GLN A 398 16.43 -27.17 19.72
C GLN A 398 16.85 -26.02 18.77
N GLY A 399 16.67 -24.76 19.19
CA GLY A 399 17.10 -23.56 18.46
C GLY A 399 15.99 -22.80 17.72
N ALA A 400 14.72 -23.11 17.98
CA ALA A 400 13.59 -22.33 17.46
C ALA A 400 13.53 -20.94 18.12
N ARG A 401 13.32 -19.88 17.33
CA ARG A 401 13.05 -18.53 17.85
C ARG A 401 11.58 -18.12 17.77
N ARG A 402 10.78 -18.90 17.04
CA ARG A 402 9.32 -18.80 16.88
C ARG A 402 8.79 -20.23 16.72
N CYS A 403 7.62 -20.51 17.28
CA CYS A 403 6.92 -21.80 17.16
C CYS A 403 5.44 -21.54 16.87
#